data_AF-A0A9E2BMU7-F1
#
_entry.id   AF-A0A9E2BMU7-F1
#
_cell.length_a   1.000
_cell.length_b   1.000
_cell.length_c   1.000
_cell.angle_alpha   90.00
_cell.angle_beta   90.00
_cell.angle_gamma   90.00
#
_symmetry.space_group_name_H-M   'P 1'
#
loop_
_entity.id
_entity.type
_entity.pdbx_description
1 polymer ?
#
loop_
_entity_poly.entity_id
_entity_poly.type
_entity_poly.pdbx_seq_one_letter_code
_entity_poly.pdbx_strand_id
1 'polypeptide(L)' 'MSRWTSTANRWIPSSPFIRHTVPANVAGFPALSIPFGLSKEGLPLGLQWMGPWEKERDLLRWAWAFSRLRE' A
#
# COMPACT_ATOMS: atom_id res chain seq x y z
N MET A 1 -10.05 32.09 -10.54
CA MET A 1 -8.82 31.27 -10.43
C MET A 1 -8.25 31.16 -9.00
N SER A 2 -9.00 31.44 -7.91
CA SER A 2 -8.47 31.34 -6.53
C SER A 2 -9.13 30.27 -5.64
N ARG A 3 -10.09 29.51 -6.16
CA ARG A 3 -10.85 28.50 -5.37
C ARG A 3 -10.13 27.14 -5.23
N TRP A 4 -9.07 26.90 -6.02
CA TRP A 4 -8.33 25.62 -6.01
C TRP A 4 -7.16 25.60 -5.02
N THR A 5 -6.64 26.76 -4.59
CA THR A 5 -5.47 26.84 -3.71
C THR A 5 -5.81 26.90 -2.22
N SER A 6 -7.03 27.31 -1.85
CA SER A 6 -7.46 27.38 -0.44
C SER A 6 -7.62 25.99 0.20
N THR A 7 -8.07 25.01 -0.57
CA THR A 7 -8.20 23.63 -0.11
C THR A 7 -6.90 22.85 -0.24
N ALA A 8 -6.01 23.22 -1.20
CA ALA A 8 -4.79 22.48 -1.55
C ALA A 8 -3.89 22.13 -0.36
N ASN A 9 -3.77 23.02 0.63
CA ASN A 9 -2.95 22.77 1.82
C ASN A 9 -3.57 21.75 2.80
N ARG A 10 -4.87 21.42 2.63
CA ARG A 10 -5.59 20.35 3.36
C ARG A 10 -5.44 18.98 2.71
N TRP A 11 -4.86 18.87 1.51
CA TRP A 11 -5.05 17.68 0.67
C TRP A 11 -4.05 16.54 0.84
N ILE A 12 -2.77 16.71 1.24
CA ILE A 12 -1.82 15.57 1.19
C ILE A 12 -0.66 15.51 2.24
N PRO A 13 -0.80 15.89 3.53
CA PRO A 13 0.23 15.46 4.52
C PRO A 13 -0.20 14.34 5.48
N SER A 14 -1.49 14.05 5.63
CA SER A 14 -1.99 13.18 6.72
C SER A 14 -3.18 12.28 6.38
N SER A 15 -3.53 12.11 5.10
CA SER A 15 -4.61 11.17 4.73
C SER A 15 -4.20 9.73 5.12
N PRO A 16 -4.95 9.06 6.02
CA PRO A 16 -4.58 7.74 6.51
C PRO A 16 -4.59 6.68 5.40
N PHE A 17 -5.30 6.95 4.30
CA PHE A 17 -5.48 6.00 3.20
C PHE A 17 -4.27 5.88 2.26
N ILE A 18 -3.47 6.94 2.12
CA ILE A 18 -2.33 6.97 1.17
C ILE A 18 -0.97 6.91 1.87
N ARG A 19 -0.94 7.02 3.20
CA ARG A 19 0.29 7.05 4.02
C ARG A 19 1.32 5.99 3.62
N HIS A 20 0.84 4.79 3.29
CA HIS A 20 1.70 3.64 3.04
C HIS A 20 2.09 3.50 1.57
N THR A 21 1.28 4.00 0.64
CA THR A 21 1.55 3.90 -0.81
C THR A 21 2.47 5.01 -1.33
N VAL A 22 2.45 6.19 -0.69
CA VAL A 22 3.27 7.34 -1.11
C VAL A 22 4.77 7.01 -1.19
N PRO A 23 5.40 6.35 -0.19
CA PRO A 23 6.82 6.01 -0.28
C PRO A 23 7.15 5.14 -1.51
N ALA A 24 6.32 4.13 -1.82
CA ALA A 24 6.52 3.27 -2.99
C ALA A 24 6.47 4.07 -4.29
N ASN A 25 5.48 4.97 -4.43
CA ASN A 25 5.31 5.77 -5.64
C ASN A 25 6.44 6.79 -5.84
N VAL A 26 6.82 7.48 -4.75
CA VAL A 26 7.84 8.55 -4.82
C VAL A 26 9.24 7.98 -4.97
N ALA A 27 9.55 6.92 -4.22
CA ALA A 27 10.86 6.31 -4.27
C ALA A 27 10.98 5.23 -5.35
N GLY A 28 9.89 4.80 -6.00
CA GLY A 28 9.89 3.84 -7.11
C GLY A 28 10.13 2.38 -6.74
N PHE A 29 10.17 2.04 -5.45
CA PHE A 29 10.31 0.64 -5.02
C PHE A 29 9.11 -0.20 -5.47
N PRO A 30 9.33 -1.45 -5.90
CA PRO A 30 8.23 -2.35 -6.19
C PRO A 30 7.45 -2.64 -4.92
N ALA A 31 6.12 -2.54 -4.99
CA ALA A 31 5.23 -2.81 -3.88
C ALA A 31 3.97 -3.54 -4.35
N LEU A 32 3.38 -4.37 -3.48
CA LEU A 32 2.12 -5.07 -3.74
C LEU A 32 1.25 -5.11 -2.49
N SER A 33 -0.05 -5.34 -2.69
CA SER A 33 -1.04 -5.48 -1.62
C SER A 33 -1.61 -6.89 -1.63
N ILE A 34 -1.69 -7.53 -0.46
CA ILE A 34 -2.26 -8.87 -0.27
C ILE A 34 -3.33 -8.87 0.82
N PRO A 35 -4.40 -9.70 0.69
CA PRO A 35 -5.34 -9.93 1.77
C PRO A 35 -4.62 -10.55 2.97
N PHE A 36 -4.87 -10.01 4.16
CA PHE A 36 -4.33 -10.54 5.41
C PHE A 36 -5.39 -11.29 6.22
N GLY A 37 -6.65 -10.88 6.13
CA GLY A 37 -7.76 -11.51 6.85
C GLY A 37 -8.84 -10.50 7.20
N LEU A 38 -9.59 -10.75 8.27
CA LEU A 38 -10.60 -9.85 8.79
C LEU A 38 -10.19 -9.28 10.15
N SER A 39 -10.62 -8.06 10.45
CA SER A 39 -10.58 -7.51 11.81
C SER A 39 -11.55 -8.24 12.72
N LYS A 40 -11.52 -7.93 14.02
CA LYS A 40 -12.48 -8.49 15.00
C LYS A 40 -13.93 -8.13 14.65
N GLU A 41 -14.11 -7.01 13.96
CA GLU A 41 -15.38 -6.47 13.48
C GLU A 41 -15.75 -6.98 12.07
N GLY A 42 -14.96 -7.90 11.50
CA GLY A 42 -15.25 -8.50 10.19
C GLY A 42 -14.83 -7.64 8.99
N LEU A 43 -14.04 -6.58 9.19
CA LEU A 43 -13.58 -5.72 8.10
C LEU A 43 -12.33 -6.30 7.41
N PRO A 44 -12.20 -6.22 6.07
CA PRO A 44 -11.04 -6.73 5.36
C PRO A 44 -9.76 -5.97 5.72
N LEU A 45 -8.73 -6.72 6.12
CA LEU A 45 -7.39 -6.23 6.38
C LEU A 45 -6.50 -6.55 5.20
N GLY A 46 -5.83 -5.52 4.66
CA GLY A 46 -4.79 -5.66 3.64
C GLY A 46 -3.40 -5.44 4.23
N LEU A 47 -2.41 -6.14 3.70
CA LEU A 47 -1.00 -5.94 3.99
C LEU A 47 -0.29 -5.43 2.73
N GLN A 48 0.54 -4.39 2.88
CA GLN A 48 1.41 -3.92 1.82
C GLN A 48 2.84 -4.42 2.04
N TRP A 49 3.44 -5.00 1.01
CA TRP A 49 4.86 -5.32 0.98
C TRP A 49 5.59 -4.46 -0.03
N MET A 50 6.79 -4.07 0.34
CA MET A 50 7.72 -3.32 -0.50
C MET A 50 8.99 -4.15 -0.64
N GLY A 51 9.38 -4.41 -1.88
CA GLY A 51 10.59 -5.16 -2.21
C GLY A 51 11.75 -4.23 -2.56
N PRO A 52 12.99 -4.77 -2.61
CA PRO A 52 14.11 -4.06 -3.20
C PRO A 52 13.90 -3.78 -4.69
N TRP A 53 14.62 -2.80 -5.23
CA TRP A 53 14.64 -2.50 -6.66
C TRP A 53 14.92 -3.73 -7.52
N GLU A 54 14.16 -3.86 -8.62
CA GLU A 54 14.30 -4.92 -9.62
C GLU A 54 14.13 -6.36 -9.06
N LYS A 55 13.49 -6.50 -7.90
CA LYS A 55 13.18 -7.78 -7.25
C LYS A 55 11.69 -8.13 -7.27
N GLU A 56 10.95 -7.67 -8.27
CA GLU A 56 9.51 -7.92 -8.44
C GLU A 56 9.20 -9.42 -8.45
N ARG A 57 10.04 -10.22 -9.11
CA ARG A 57 9.85 -11.68 -9.18
C ARG A 57 9.90 -12.33 -7.80
N ASP A 58 10.82 -11.89 -6.95
CA ASP A 58 10.95 -12.42 -5.60
C ASP A 58 9.80 -11.92 -4.73
N LEU A 59 9.44 -10.64 -4.85
CA LEU A 59 8.27 -10.06 -4.16
C LEU A 59 6.97 -10.82 -4.49
N LEU A 60 6.74 -11.16 -5.76
CA LEU A 60 5.60 -11.98 -6.20
C LEU A 60 5.66 -13.42 -5.67
N ARG A 61 6.85 -14.04 -5.64
CA ARG A 61 7.04 -15.37 -5.05
C ARG A 61 6.68 -15.40 -3.57
N TRP A 62 7.11 -14.38 -2.82
CA TRP A 62 6.75 -14.23 -1.42
C TRP A 62 5.24 -14.08 -1.25
N ALA A 63 4.59 -13.22 -2.04
CA ALA A 63 3.14 -13.03 -1.99
C ALA A 63 2.38 -14.33 -2.25
N TRP A 64 2.82 -15.10 -3.24
CA TRP A 64 2.22 -16.38 -3.58
C TRP A 64 2.41 -17.43 -2.47
N ALA A 65 3.63 -17.56 -1.94
CA ALA A 65 3.91 -18.47 -0.83
C ALA A 65 3.09 -18.10 0.42
N PHE A 66 2.97 -16.81 0.71
CA PHE A 66 2.13 -16.32 1.81
C PHE A 66 0.66 -16.67 1.59
N SER A 67 0.12 -16.42 0.41
CA SER A 67 -1.28 -16.76 0.11
C SER A 67 -1.56 -18.25 0.34
N ARG A 68 -0.64 -19.13 -0.06
CA ARG A 68 -0.77 -20.59 0.17
C ARG A 68 -0.72 -21.02 1.63
N LEU A 69 0.00 -20.28 2.47
CA LEU A 69 0.06 -20.57 3.91
C LEU A 69 -1.20 -20.09 4.65
N ARG A 70 -2.05 -19.32 3.97
CA ARG A 70 -3.24 -18.68 4.55
C ARG A 70 -4.55 -19.29 4.04
N GLU A 71 -4.49 -20.16 3.03
CA GLU A 71 -5.53 -21.15 2.73
C GLU A 71 -5.53 -22.26 3.78
#